data_AF-A0A925XVZ7-F1
#
_entry.id   AF-A0A925XVZ7-F1
#
_cell.length_a   1.000
_cell.length_b   1.000
_cell.length_c   1.000
_cell.angle_alpha   90.00
_cell.angle_beta   90.00
_cell.angle_gamma   90.00
#
_symmetry.space_group_name_H-M   'P 1'
#
loop_
_entity.id
_entity.type
_entity.pdbx_description
1 polymer ?
#
loop_
_entity_poly.entity_id
_entity_poly.type
_entity_poly.pdbx_seq_one_letter_code
_entity_poly.pdbx_strand_id
1 'polypeptide(L)'
;LPKGTVESLLKPENKAKLTQILTYHVVPGKVLSTDLKTGKVKTVEGESVNVMLEGKKVEVNKSYVTMADVVADNGVIHAIDTVLMPGQEAMMKK
;
A
#
# COMPACT_ATOMS: atom_id res chain seq x y z
N LEU A 1 5.12 3.55 -12.05
CA LEU A 1 4.69 2.28 -12.71
C LEU A 1 5.24 2.22 -14.13
N PRO A 2 5.66 1.05 -14.64
CA PRO A 2 6.05 0.89 -16.03
C PRO A 2 4.90 1.25 -16.98
N LYS A 3 5.22 1.80 -18.14
CA LYS A 3 4.22 2.09 -19.19
C LYS A 3 3.58 0.79 -19.66
N GLY A 4 2.24 0.76 -19.80
CA GLY A 4 1.46 -0.42 -20.22
C GLY A 4 1.02 -1.36 -19.09
N THR A 5 1.52 -1.22 -17.85
CA THR A 5 1.07 -2.05 -16.74
C THR A 5 -0.41 -1.81 -16.40
N VAL A 6 -0.86 -0.56 -16.44
CA VAL A 6 -2.26 -0.20 -16.14
C VAL A 6 -3.21 -0.79 -17.19
N GLU A 7 -2.87 -0.67 -18.47
CA GLU A 7 -3.66 -1.21 -19.57
C GLU A 7 -3.78 -2.74 -19.51
N SER A 8 -2.70 -3.41 -19.11
CA SER A 8 -2.72 -4.85 -18.87
C SER A 8 -3.62 -5.21 -17.68
N LEU A 9 -3.53 -4.48 -16.56
CA LEU A 9 -4.33 -4.73 -15.36
C LEU A 9 -5.83 -4.47 -15.56
N LEU A 10 -6.20 -3.62 -16.52
CA LEU A 10 -7.60 -3.34 -16.87
C LEU A 10 -8.25 -4.46 -17.71
N LYS A 11 -7.46 -5.39 -18.25
CA LYS A 11 -8.00 -6.53 -19.00
C LYS A 11 -8.80 -7.46 -18.07
N PRO A 12 -9.93 -8.02 -18.53
CA PRO A 12 -10.79 -8.87 -17.70
C PRO A 12 -10.05 -10.11 -17.15
N GLU A 13 -9.08 -10.63 -17.91
CA GLU A 13 -8.19 -11.73 -17.53
C GLU A 13 -7.31 -11.40 -16.31
N ASN A 14 -7.01 -10.12 -16.09
CA ASN A 14 -6.14 -9.64 -15.01
C ASN A 14 -6.92 -9.05 -13.82
N LYS A 15 -8.26 -9.19 -13.79
CA LYS A 15 -9.08 -8.73 -12.66
C LYS A 15 -8.62 -9.31 -11.32
N ALA A 16 -8.27 -10.59 -11.29
CA ALA A 16 -7.76 -11.22 -10.07
C ALA A 16 -6.46 -10.54 -9.58
N LYS A 17 -5.57 -10.16 -10.51
CA LYS A 17 -4.33 -9.47 -10.18
C LYS A 17 -4.58 -8.04 -9.71
N LEU A 18 -5.52 -7.33 -10.35
CA LEU A 18 -5.93 -6.00 -9.91
C LEU A 18 -6.54 -6.03 -8.51
N THR A 19 -7.42 -7.00 -8.22
CA THR A 19 -7.97 -7.19 -6.87
C THR A 19 -6.86 -7.41 -5.85
N GLN A 20 -5.88 -8.27 -6.15
CA GLN A 20 -4.73 -8.51 -5.27
C GLN A 20 -3.93 -7.23 -4.98
N ILE A 21 -3.68 -6.41 -6.00
CA ILE A 21 -2.97 -5.14 -5.83
C ILE A 21 -3.79 -4.19 -4.94
N LEU A 22 -5.10 -4.08 -5.17
CA LEU A 22 -5.95 -3.20 -4.37
C LEU A 22 -6.07 -3.67 -2.93
N THR A 23 -6.23 -4.97 -2.67
CA THR A 23 -6.28 -5.52 -1.30
C THR A 23 -4.96 -5.39 -0.56
N TYR A 24 -3.84 -5.28 -1.27
CA TYR A 24 -2.52 -5.02 -0.69
C TYR A 24 -2.36 -3.58 -0.18
N HIS A 25 -3.16 -2.64 -0.67
CA HIS A 25 -3.18 -1.26 -0.14
C HIS A 25 -4.10 -1.10 1.07
N VAL A 26 -4.84 -2.16 1.45
CA VAL A 26 -5.82 -2.10 2.54
C VAL A 26 -5.26 -2.83 3.75
N VAL A 27 -5.24 -2.13 4.89
CA VAL A 27 -4.95 -2.72 6.20
C VAL A 27 -6.26 -2.77 6.98
N PRO A 28 -6.60 -3.90 7.61
CA PRO A 28 -7.81 -3.99 8.44
C PRO A 28 -7.64 -3.13 9.71
N GLY A 29 -8.60 -2.23 9.94
CA GLY A 29 -8.66 -1.40 11.15
C GLY A 29 -8.64 0.10 10.86
N LYS A 30 -8.82 0.90 11.91
CA LYS A 30 -8.65 2.37 11.87
C LYS A 30 -7.29 2.69 12.49
N VAL A 31 -6.36 3.18 11.66
CA VAL A 31 -5.00 3.52 12.08
C VAL A 31 -4.72 4.96 11.70
N LEU A 32 -4.67 5.84 12.70
CA LEU A 32 -4.25 7.22 12.55
C LEU A 32 -2.71 7.30 12.51
N SER A 33 -2.17 8.38 11.97
CA SER A 33 -0.72 8.61 11.93
C SER A 33 -0.08 8.62 13.32
N THR A 34 -0.84 9.01 14.35
CA THR A 34 -0.42 8.98 15.75
C THR A 34 -0.26 7.57 16.31
N ASP A 35 -0.96 6.59 15.73
CA ASP A 35 -0.95 5.20 16.16
C ASP A 35 0.02 4.35 15.34
N LEU A 36 0.56 4.92 14.25
CA LEU A 36 1.57 4.25 13.43
C LEU A 36 2.83 3.98 14.24
N LYS A 37 3.39 2.80 14.01
CA LYS A 37 4.69 2.39 14.53
C LYS A 37 5.50 1.82 13.38
N THR A 38 6.81 2.05 13.40
CA THR A 38 7.72 1.40 12.46
C THR A 38 7.62 -0.12 12.62
N GLY A 39 7.44 -0.82 11.50
CA GLY A 39 7.35 -2.28 11.50
C GLY A 39 6.50 -2.83 10.36
N LYS A 40 6.34 -4.15 10.36
CA LYS A 40 5.53 -4.87 9.37
C LYS A 40 4.07 -4.87 9.78
N VAL A 41 3.21 -4.45 8.86
CA VAL A 41 1.75 -4.41 9.02
C VAL A 41 1.13 -5.35 7.99
N LYS A 42 0.27 -6.26 8.45
CA LYS A 42 -0.39 -7.23 7.57
C LYS A 42 -1.53 -6.58 6.80
N THR A 43 -1.56 -6.78 5.49
CA THR A 43 -2.62 -6.27 4.60
C THR A 43 -3.77 -7.27 4.49
N VAL A 44 -4.90 -6.85 3.90
CA VAL A 44 -6.04 -7.73 3.60
C VAL A 44 -5.69 -8.79 2.56
N GLU A 45 -4.74 -8.51 1.66
CA GLU A 45 -4.24 -9.47 0.68
C GLU A 45 -3.55 -10.67 1.34
N GLY A 46 -2.87 -10.45 2.47
CA GLY A 46 -2.19 -11.48 3.25
C GLY A 46 -0.71 -11.19 3.44
N GLU A 47 -0.05 -10.59 2.45
CA GLU A 47 1.32 -10.09 2.58
C GLU A 47 1.39 -8.86 3.51
N SER A 48 2.57 -8.60 4.08
CA SER A 48 2.80 -7.44 4.93
C SER A 48 3.46 -6.30 4.17
N VAL A 49 3.11 -5.06 4.53
CA VAL A 49 3.83 -3.85 4.15
C VAL A 49 4.74 -3.43 5.29
N ASN A 50 5.92 -2.89 4.97
CA ASN A 50 6.85 -2.32 5.91
C ASN A 50 6.57 -0.83 6.04
N VAL A 51 6.15 -0.38 7.21
CA VAL A 51 5.94 1.02 7.55
C VAL A 51 7.18 1.52 8.28
N MET A 52 7.73 2.64 7.84
CA MET A 52 8.86 3.31 8.48
C MET A 52 8.50 4.77 8.76
N LEU A 53 8.76 5.20 9.99
CA LEU A 53 8.52 6.57 10.43
C LEU A 53 9.85 7.33 10.46
N GLU A 54 9.96 8.37 9.63
CA GLU A 54 11.10 9.28 9.59
C GLU A 54 10.65 10.69 10.00
N GLY A 55 10.67 10.95 11.30
CA GLY A 55 10.19 12.21 11.88
C GLY A 55 8.70 12.42 11.62
N LYS A 56 8.35 13.37 10.74
CA LYS A 56 6.96 13.63 10.33
C LYS A 56 6.56 12.90 9.04
N LYS A 57 7.48 12.19 8.40
CA LYS A 57 7.23 11.45 7.17
C LYS A 57 6.95 9.98 7.49
N VAL A 58 6.01 9.41 6.73
CA VAL A 58 5.68 7.99 6.77
C VAL A 58 6.08 7.40 5.42
N GLU A 59 6.89 6.35 5.45
CA GLU A 59 7.26 5.55 4.29
C GLU A 59 6.60 4.17 4.41
N VAL A 60 6.06 3.66 3.30
CA VAL A 60 5.46 2.33 3.19
C VAL A 60 6.12 1.60 2.03
N ASN A 61 6.94 0.58 2.29
CA ASN A 61 7.59 -0.26 1.28
C ASN A 61 8.41 0.48 0.17
N LYS A 62 8.81 1.75 0.38
CA LYS A 62 9.39 2.71 -0.60
C LYS A 62 8.43 3.71 -1.26
N SER A 63 7.20 3.82 -0.79
CA SER A 63 6.30 4.92 -1.14
C SER A 63 6.14 5.87 0.03
N TYR A 64 6.11 7.17 -0.24
CA TYR A 64 5.90 8.17 0.80
C TYR A 64 4.41 8.54 0.91
N VAL A 65 3.95 8.68 2.14
CA VAL A 65 2.63 9.27 2.42
C VAL A 65 2.71 10.78 2.16
N THR A 66 1.90 11.25 1.21
CA THR A 66 1.80 12.66 0.82
C THR A 66 0.73 13.42 1.60
N MET A 67 -0.32 12.71 2.00
CA MET A 67 -1.39 13.23 2.85
C MET A 67 -1.85 12.14 3.80
N ALA A 68 -1.84 12.42 5.09
CA ALA A 68 -2.22 11.46 6.13
C ALA A 68 -3.50 11.93 6.84
N ASP A 69 -4.12 11.01 7.59
CA ASP A 69 -5.26 11.29 8.49
C ASP A 69 -6.52 11.85 7.81
N VAL A 70 -6.83 11.36 6.61
CA VAL A 70 -8.15 11.62 6.00
C VAL A 70 -9.17 10.67 6.62
N VAL A 71 -9.88 11.16 7.63
CA VAL A 71 -10.92 10.39 8.33
C VAL A 71 -12.12 10.19 7.42
N ALA A 72 -12.52 8.92 7.26
CA ALA A 72 -13.74 8.51 6.60
C ALA A 72 -14.62 7.71 7.57
N ASP A 73 -15.90 7.53 7.24
CA ASP A 73 -16.85 6.83 8.12
C ASP A 73 -16.38 5.41 8.47
N ASN A 74 -15.78 4.74 7.48
CA ASN A 74 -15.34 3.34 7.56
C ASN A 74 -13.84 3.18 7.85
N GLY A 75 -13.04 4.24 7.96
CA GLY A 75 -11.59 4.09 7.99
C GLY A 75 -10.79 5.38 8.09
N VAL A 76 -9.49 5.25 7.84
CA VAL A 76 -8.56 6.36 7.66
C VAL A 76 -7.85 6.15 6.33
N ILE A 77 -7.79 7.18 5.50
CA ILE A 77 -7.10 7.16 4.22
C ILE A 77 -5.77 7.89 4.39
N HIS A 78 -4.71 7.23 3.93
CA HIS A 78 -3.38 7.79 3.78
C HIS A 78 -3.04 7.80 2.28
N ALA A 79 -2.90 8.99 1.69
CA ALA A 79 -2.53 9.15 0.30
C ALA A 79 -1.03 8.92 0.13
N ILE A 80 -0.66 8.12 -0.88
CA ILE A 80 0.73 7.76 -1.16
C ILE A 80 1.11 8.20 -2.57
N ASP A 81 2.40 8.43 -2.81
CA ASP A 81 2.92 8.87 -4.11
C ASP A 81 3.09 7.75 -5.14
N THR A 82 3.15 6.49 -4.70
CA THR A 82 3.54 5.35 -5.53
C THR A 82 2.69 4.14 -5.21
N VAL A 83 2.24 3.43 -6.26
CA VAL A 83 1.45 2.19 -6.12
C VAL A 83 2.31 1.08 -5.53
N LEU A 84 1.79 0.43 -4.48
CA LEU A 84 2.39 -0.73 -3.83
C LEU A 84 2.10 -1.99 -4.65
N MET A 85 3.15 -2.73 -4.98
CA MET A 85 3.01 -4.00 -5.70
C MET A 85 3.36 -5.17 -4.77
N PRO A 86 2.46 -6.14 -4.58
CA PRO A 86 2.75 -7.37 -3.84
C PRO A 86 3.94 -8.09 -4.48
N GLY A 87 4.89 -8.57 -3.68
CA GLY A 87 6.08 -9.26 -4.16
C GLY A 87 7.17 -8.40 -4.84
N GLN A 88 7.05 -7.07 -4.96
CA GLN A 88 8.14 -6.24 -5.50
C GLN A 88 9.41 -6.29 -4.63
N GLU A 89 9.27 -6.45 -3.30
CA GLU A 89 10.42 -6.69 -2.42
C GLU A 89 11.11 -8.04 -2.69
N ALA A 90 10.35 -9.07 -3.07
CA ALA A 90 10.89 -10.39 -3.39
C ALA A 90 11.63 -10.41 -4.74
N MET A 91 11.13 -9.64 -5.72
CA MET A 91 11.74 -9.55 -7.05
C MET A 91 13.06 -8.77 -7.08
N MET A 92 13.33 -7.90 -6.10
CA MET A 92 14.59 -7.15 -5.97
C MET A 92 15.64 -7.85 -5.09
N LYS A 93 15.31 -8.99 -4.47
CA LYS A 93 16.24 -9.83 -3.69
C LYS A 93 16.89 -10.96 -4.51
N LYS A 94 16.77 -10.91 -5.84
CA LYS A 94 17.48 -11.78 -6.80
C LYS A 94 18.40 -10.93 -7.65
#